data_AF-R7QA36-F1
#
_entry.id   AF-R7QA36-F1
#
_cell.length_a   1.000
_cell.length_b   1.000
_cell.length_c   1.000
_cell.angle_alpha   90.00
_cell.angle_beta   90.00
_cell.angle_gamma   90.00
#
_symmetry.space_group_name_H-M   'P 1'
#
loop_
_entity.id
_entity.type
_entity.pdbx_description
1 polymer ?
#
loop_
_entity_poly.entity_id
_entity_poly.type
_entity_poly.pdbx_seq_one_letter_code
_entity_poly.pdbx_strand_id
1 'polypeptide(L)'
;MTVVDRSGTDWTPWPRLAGVPKRLQIVGGVAAIMGAAGVFFEWRRRVGGPLPSTVTKEWQEATAKRSEAMPMESNADPVVLNPITKSIQKK
;
A
#
# COMPACT_ATOMS: atom_id res chain seq x y z
N MET A 1 38.60 9.01 -26.58
CA MET A 1 37.71 9.11 -25.40
C MET A 1 36.84 10.34 -25.61
N THR A 2 35.58 10.18 -26.03
CA THR A 2 34.71 11.31 -26.38
C THR A 2 34.07 11.87 -25.10
N VAL A 3 34.40 13.11 -24.76
CA VAL A 3 33.75 13.85 -23.68
C VAL A 3 32.32 14.14 -24.13
N VAL A 4 31.33 13.50 -23.49
CA VAL A 4 29.92 13.81 -23.73
C VAL A 4 29.62 15.14 -23.06
N ASP A 5 29.35 16.17 -23.86
CA ASP A 5 28.88 17.45 -23.35
C ASP A 5 27.47 17.27 -22.73
N ARG A 6 27.35 17.60 -21.44
CA ARG A 6 26.11 17.50 -20.66
C ARG A 6 25.48 18.86 -20.37
N SER A 7 26.02 19.94 -20.92
CA SER A 7 25.56 21.33 -20.73
C SER A 7 24.06 21.52 -21.01
N GLY A 8 23.48 20.72 -21.90
CA GLY A 8 22.04 20.74 -22.23
C GLY A 8 21.12 19.98 -21.26
N THR A 9 21.65 19.24 -20.29
CA THR A 9 20.85 18.45 -19.33
C THR A 9 20.55 19.18 -18.02
N ASP A 10 21.10 20.38 -17.81
CA ASP A 10 20.91 21.21 -16.61
C ASP A 10 19.78 22.24 -16.76
N TRP A 11 19.03 22.20 -17.87
CA TRP A 11 17.89 23.08 -18.06
C TRP A 11 16.75 22.69 -17.10
N THR A 12 16.46 23.55 -16.13
CA THR A 12 15.28 23.46 -15.27
C THR A 12 14.33 24.61 -15.60
N PRO A 13 13.02 24.36 -15.86
CA PRO A 13 12.05 25.43 -16.17
C PRO A 13 11.77 26.37 -14.98
N TRP A 14 12.40 26.13 -13.83
CA TRP A 14 12.23 26.86 -12.59
C TRP A 14 13.52 27.62 -12.22
N PRO A 15 13.64 28.92 -12.55
CA PRO A 15 14.88 29.69 -12.32
C PRO A 15 15.33 29.70 -10.85
N ARG A 16 14.38 29.61 -9.92
CA ARG A 16 14.66 29.57 -8.47
C ARG A 16 15.31 28.27 -8.01
N LEU A 17 15.20 27.18 -8.78
CA LEU A 17 15.78 25.88 -8.44
C LEU A 17 17.12 25.65 -9.16
N ALA A 18 17.51 26.51 -10.09
CA ALA A 18 18.76 26.39 -10.85
C ALA A 18 20.02 26.35 -9.97
N GLY A 19 20.00 26.97 -8.78
CA GLY A 19 21.10 26.93 -7.81
C GLY A 19 21.08 25.75 -6.85
N VAL A 20 20.05 24.91 -6.88
CA VAL A 20 19.90 23.77 -5.95
C VAL A 20 20.48 22.51 -6.59
N PRO A 21 21.30 21.72 -5.87
CA PRO A 21 21.82 20.46 -6.38
C PRO A 21 20.70 19.53 -6.89
N LYS A 22 20.86 18.97 -8.10
CA LYS A 22 19.87 18.07 -8.74
C LYS A 22 19.35 16.96 -7.82
N ARG A 23 20.22 16.38 -6.99
CA ARG A 23 19.85 15.34 -6.02
C ARG A 23 18.82 15.83 -5.00
N LEU A 24 18.97 17.06 -4.51
CA LEU A 24 18.02 17.67 -3.58
C LEU A 24 16.70 18.03 -4.25
N GLN A 25 16.73 18.45 -5.53
CA GLN A 25 15.51 18.69 -6.30
C GLN A 25 14.69 17.40 -6.48
N ILE A 26 15.36 16.29 -6.82
CA ILE A 26 14.70 14.99 -7.00
C ILE A 26 14.13 14.50 -5.66
N VAL A 27 14.94 14.47 -4.61
CA VAL A 27 14.50 14.00 -3.28
C VAL A 27 13.39 14.89 -2.74
N GLY A 28 13.51 16.21 -2.88
CA GLY A 28 12.49 17.17 -2.47
C GLY A 28 11.19 17.00 -3.26
N GLY A 29 11.28 16.80 -4.57
CA GLY A 29 10.12 16.53 -5.44
C GLY A 29 9.40 15.23 -5.06
N VAL A 30 10.13 14.14 -4.85
CA VAL A 30 9.56 12.86 -4.41
C VAL A 30 8.89 13.01 -3.04
N ALA A 31 9.56 13.65 -2.08
CA ALA A 31 9.01 13.89 -0.75
C ALA A 31 7.73 14.74 -0.81
N ALA A 32 7.70 15.77 -1.65
CA ALA A 32 6.53 16.62 -1.84
C ALA A 32 5.34 15.84 -2.44
N ILE A 33 5.59 14.99 -3.45
CA ILE A 33 4.55 14.15 -4.06
C ILE A 33 4.00 13.14 -3.06
N MET A 34 4.88 12.44 -2.33
CA MET A 34 4.48 11.47 -1.32
C MET A 34 3.70 12.13 -0.18
N GLY A 35 4.14 13.31 0.27
CA GLY A 35 3.43 14.11 1.26
C GLY A 35 2.03 14.51 0.78
N ALA A 36 1.92 15.04 -0.43
CA ALA A 36 0.63 15.43 -1.01
C ALA A 36 -0.32 14.23 -1.18
N ALA A 37 0.19 13.09 -1.65
CA ALA A 37 -0.58 11.85 -1.78
C ALA A 37 -1.08 11.34 -0.43
N GLY A 38 -0.24 11.39 0.61
CA GLY A 38 -0.62 11.01 1.97
C GLY A 38 -1.75 11.87 2.54
N VAL A 39 -1.66 13.20 2.38
CA VAL A 39 -2.71 14.13 2.81
C VAL A 39 -4.01 13.89 2.05
N PHE A 40 -3.93 13.70 0.73
CA PHE A 40 -5.10 13.43 -0.10
C PHE A 40 -5.80 12.12 0.29
N PHE A 41 -5.02 11.06 0.56
CA PHE A 41 -5.53 9.77 1.00
C PHE A 41 -6.25 9.88 2.34
N GLU A 42 -5.65 10.55 3.32
CA GLU A 42 -6.26 10.75 4.64
C GLU A 42 -7.56 11.56 4.55
N TRP A 43 -7.56 12.63 3.74
CA TRP A 43 -8.78 13.39 3.45
C TRP A 43 -9.86 12.50 2.82
N ARG A 44 -9.50 11.67 1.84
CA ARG A 44 -10.44 10.76 1.17
C ARG A 44 -11.02 9.72 2.12
N ARG A 45 -10.26 9.24 3.11
CA ARG A 45 -10.74 8.33 4.16
C ARG A 45 -11.75 9.01 5.09
N ARG A 46 -11.53 10.28 5.43
CA ARG A 46 -12.45 11.05 6.31
C ARG A 46 -13.76 11.43 5.62
N VAL A 47 -13.71 11.74 4.33
CA VAL A 47 -14.90 12.05 3.50
C VAL A 47 -15.54 10.78 2.93
N GLY A 48 -14.85 9.64 3.03
CA GLY A 48 -15.38 8.33 2.64
C GLY A 48 -16.56 7.90 3.50
N GLY A 49 -17.40 7.04 2.93
CA GLY A 49 -18.48 6.40 3.66
C GLY A 49 -17.96 5.54 4.82
N PRO A 50 -18.87 5.05 5.68
CA PRO A 50 -18.50 4.27 6.86
C PRO A 50 -17.68 3.03 6.48
N LEU A 51 -16.70 2.71 7.31
CA LEU A 51 -15.95 1.46 7.21
C LEU A 51 -16.91 0.28 7.30
N PRO A 52 -16.71 -0.80 6.53
CA PRO A 52 -17.51 -2.01 6.67
C PRO A 52 -17.36 -2.56 8.08
N SER A 53 -18.46 -2.98 8.70
CA SER A 53 -18.47 -3.61 10.03
C SER A 53 -17.67 -4.91 10.09
N THR A 54 -17.35 -5.50 8.94
CA THR A 54 -16.56 -6.72 8.79
C THR A 54 -15.04 -6.50 8.84
N VAL A 55 -14.58 -5.25 8.92
CA VAL A 55 -13.14 -4.90 9.01
C VAL A 55 -12.66 -4.85 10.47
N THR A 56 -13.53 -5.17 11.43
CA THR A 56 -13.17 -5.23 12.85
C THR A 56 -12.27 -6.43 13.16
N LYS A 57 -11.41 -6.30 14.18
CA LYS A 57 -10.55 -7.40 14.64
C LYS A 57 -11.37 -8.61 15.09
N GLU A 58 -12.48 -8.38 15.78
CA GLU A 58 -13.39 -9.43 16.23
C GLU A 58 -13.96 -10.23 15.05
N TRP A 59 -14.32 -9.57 13.95
CA TRP A 59 -14.79 -10.25 12.75
C TRP A 59 -13.69 -11.08 12.10
N GLN A 60 -12.46 -10.58 12.07
CA GLN A 60 -11.31 -11.32 11.55
C GLN A 60 -11.03 -12.58 12.39
N GLU A 61 -11.07 -12.46 13.71
CA GLU A 61 -10.87 -13.59 14.63
C GLU A 61 -12.01 -14.62 14.54
N ALA A 62 -13.27 -14.16 14.46
CA ALA A 62 -14.42 -15.03 14.27
C ALA A 62 -14.36 -15.76 12.93
N THR A 63 -13.93 -15.08 11.86
CA THR A 63 -13.75 -15.67 10.53
C THR A 63 -12.60 -16.67 10.53
N ALA A 64 -11.50 -16.38 11.23
CA ALA A 64 -10.38 -17.30 11.38
C ALA A 64 -10.83 -18.59 12.10
N LYS A 65 -11.56 -18.50 13.22
CA LYS A 65 -12.13 -19.66 13.91
C LYS A 65 -13.12 -20.43 13.02
N ARG A 66 -14.00 -19.74 12.31
CA ARG A 66 -14.95 -20.37 11.37
C ARG A 66 -14.25 -21.11 10.24
N SER A 67 -13.08 -20.65 9.82
CA SER A 67 -12.28 -21.33 8.79
C SER A 67 -11.67 -22.66 9.25
N GLU A 68 -11.69 -22.95 10.56
CA GLU A 68 -11.23 -24.23 11.11
C GLU A 68 -12.34 -25.29 11.11
N ALA A 69 -13.61 -24.87 11.16
CA ALA A 69 -14.76 -25.76 11.12
C ALA A 69 -15.93 -25.05 10.42
N MET A 70 -15.85 -24.94 9.09
CA MET A 70 -16.89 -24.26 8.33
C MET A 70 -18.10 -25.18 8.17
N PRO A 71 -19.30 -24.76 8.59
CA PRO A 71 -20.52 -25.54 8.36
C PRO A 71 -20.79 -25.61 6.86
N MET A 72 -21.09 -26.81 6.36
CA MET A 72 -21.54 -27.03 5.00
C MET A 72 -23.05 -27.30 4.99
N GLU A 73 -23.76 -26.77 3.99
CA GLU A 73 -25.20 -27.02 3.83
C GLU A 73 -25.51 -28.46 3.41
N SER A 74 -24.57 -29.11 2.72
CA SER A 74 -24.73 -30.45 2.14
C SER A 74 -24.14 -31.58 2.98
N ASN A 75 -23.35 -31.29 4.01
CA ASN A 75 -22.63 -32.31 4.76
C ASN A 75 -22.79 -32.06 6.26
N ALA A 76 -23.10 -33.10 7.03
CA ALA A 76 -23.31 -32.99 8.47
C ALA A 76 -22.03 -32.58 9.22
N ASP A 77 -20.87 -32.95 8.68
CA ASP A 77 -19.57 -32.68 9.29
C ASP A 77 -18.95 -31.36 8.77
N PRO A 78 -18.48 -30.48 9.67
CA PRO A 78 -17.83 -29.23 9.28
C PRO A 78 -16.46 -29.46 8.65
N VAL A 79 -16.09 -28.62 7.68
CA VAL A 79 -14.86 -28.76 6.88
C VAL A 79 -13.86 -27.64 7.19
N VAL A 80 -12.58 -27.99 7.27
CA VAL A 80 -11.48 -27.03 7.38
C VAL A 80 -11.29 -26.33 6.04
N LEU A 81 -11.36 -25.00 6.01
CA LEU A 81 -11.03 -24.21 4.83
C LEU A 81 -9.51 -24.05 4.68
N ASN A 82 -9.03 -24.06 3.43
CA ASN A 82 -7.63 -23.85 3.05
C ASN A 82 -6.63 -24.74 3.82
N PRO A 83 -6.76 -26.07 3.77
CA PRO A 83 -5.93 -26.98 4.55
C PRO A 83 -4.44 -26.92 4.17
N ILE A 84 -4.12 -26.72 2.89
CA ILE A 84 -2.73 -26.75 2.38
C ILE A 84 -1.93 -25.56 2.94
N THR A 85 -2.44 -24.33 2.79
CA THR A 85 -1.77 -23.13 3.28
C THR A 85 -1.66 -23.10 4.80
N LYS A 86 -2.67 -23.60 5.53
CA LYS A 86 -2.60 -23.74 7.00
C LYS A 86 -1.56 -24.77 7.45
N SER A 87 -1.41 -25.87 6.72
CA SER A 87 -0.41 -26.91 7.05
C SER A 87 1.03 -26.40 6.91
N ILE A 88 1.27 -25.49 5.97
CA ILE A 88 2.58 -24.87 5.73
C ILE A 88 2.94 -23.86 6.83
N GLN A 89 1.95 -23.14 7.39
CA GLN A 89 2.17 -22.17 8.48
C GLN A 89 2.37 -22.82 9.86
N LYS A 90 2.05 -24.11 10.02
CA LYS A 90 2.11 -24.83 11.31
C LYS A 90 3.47 -25.47 11.59
N LYS A 91 4.50 -25.16 10.77
CA LYS A 91 5.84 -25.73 10.81
C LYS A 91 6.84 -24.68 11.29
#